data_AF-A0A378FSE2-F1
#
_entry.id   AF-A0A378FSE2-F1
#
_cell.length_a   1.000
_cell.length_b   1.000
_cell.length_c   1.000
_cell.angle_alpha   90.00
_cell.angle_beta   90.00
_cell.angle_gamma   90.00
#
_symmetry.space_group_name_H-M   'P 1'
#
loop_
_entity.id
_entity.type
_entity.pdbx_description
1 polymer ?
#
loop_
_entity_poly.entity_id
_entity_poly.type
_entity_poly.pdbx_seq_one_letter_code
_entity_poly.pdbx_strand_id
1 'polypeptide(L)' 'MTRPPKPPAYLDELAAQQWKAKAKQLAERGDLTPADWNNLELFCVNYSLYRKAVEDLAQPWVQHY' A
#
# COMPACT_ATOMS: atom_id res chain seq x y z
N MET A 1 -21.70 5.37 8.71
CA MET A 1 -20.45 4.72 8.29
C MET A 1 -19.62 5.75 7.53
N THR A 2 -18.43 6.07 8.02
CA THR A 2 -17.52 7.02 7.36
C THR A 2 -16.92 6.32 6.15
N ARG A 3 -17.18 6.84 4.95
CA ARG A 3 -16.65 6.26 3.72
C ARG A 3 -15.12 6.35 3.74
N PRO A 4 -14.39 5.27 3.39
CA PRO A 4 -12.93 5.35 3.33
C PRO A 4 -12.48 6.43 2.32
N PRO A 5 -11.40 7.16 2.61
CA PRO A 5 -10.85 8.13 1.67
C PRO A 5 -10.41 7.45 0.37
N LYS A 6 -10.38 8.23 -0.71
CA LYS A 6 -9.79 7.78 -1.97
C LYS A 6 -8.29 7.49 -1.76
N PRO A 7 -7.71 6.50 -2.44
CA PRO A 7 -6.27 6.27 -2.40
C PRO A 7 -5.53 7.54 -2.87
N PRO A 8 -4.40 7.90 -2.24
CA PRO A 8 -3.54 8.96 -2.74
C PRO A 8 -3.08 8.68 -4.18
N ALA A 9 -3.03 9.73 -5.00
CA ALA A 9 -2.80 9.60 -6.45
C ALA A 9 -1.39 9.11 -6.83
N TYR A 10 -0.41 9.24 -5.93
CA TYR A 10 0.96 8.73 -6.13
C TYR A 10 1.13 7.27 -5.73
N LEU A 11 0.12 6.63 -5.14
CA LEU A 11 0.20 5.19 -4.90
C LEU A 11 0.29 4.47 -6.24
N ASP A 12 1.32 3.67 -6.40
CA ASP A 12 1.39 2.74 -7.52
C ASP A 12 0.27 1.69 -7.43
N GLU A 13 0.13 0.90 -8.49
CA GLU A 13 -0.96 -0.08 -8.59
C GLU A 13 -1.00 -1.04 -7.40
N LEU A 14 0.15 -1.57 -6.96
CA LEU A 14 0.22 -2.53 -5.88
C LEU A 14 -0.14 -1.89 -4.52
N ALA A 15 0.36 -0.68 -4.26
CA ALA A 15 0.01 0.09 -3.08
C ALA A 15 -1.49 0.46 -3.08
N ALA A 16 -2.04 0.85 -4.22
CA ALA A 16 -3.46 1.20 -4.36
C ALA A 16 -4.38 -0.02 -4.15
N GLN A 17 -3.97 -1.21 -4.59
CA GLN A 17 -4.68 -2.46 -4.30
C GLN A 17 -4.71 -2.73 -2.79
N GLN A 18 -3.58 -2.57 -2.09
CA GLN A 18 -3.54 -2.71 -0.63
C GLN A 18 -4.41 -1.68 0.09
N TRP A 19 -4.39 -0.43 -0.36
CA TRP A 19 -5.26 0.62 0.16
C TRP A 19 -6.72 0.19 0.06
N LYS A 20 -7.18 -0.22 -1.12
CA LYS A 20 -8.57 -0.62 -1.36
C LYS A 20 -9.00 -1.79 -0.46
N ALA A 21 -8.13 -2.78 -0.28
CA ALA A 21 -8.43 -3.95 0.55
C ALA A 21 -8.54 -3.59 2.04
N LYS A 22 -7.55 -2.87 2.57
CA LYS A 22 -7.42 -2.58 4.00
C LYS A 22 -8.26 -1.39 4.46
N ALA A 23 -8.46 -0.38 3.62
CA ALA A 23 -9.34 0.74 3.92
C ALA A 23 -10.79 0.28 4.14
N LYS A 24 -11.23 -0.73 3.38
CA LYS A 24 -12.55 -1.35 3.57
C LYS A 24 -12.66 -1.98 4.97
N GLN A 25 -11.66 -2.76 5.37
CA GLN A 25 -11.64 -3.43 6.69
C GLN A 25 -11.57 -2.42 7.83
N LEU A 26 -10.71 -1.40 7.72
CA LEU A 26 -10.58 -0.37 8.76
C LEU A 26 -11.89 0.41 8.94
N ALA A 27 -12.59 0.75 7.84
CA ALA A 27 -13.82 1.55 7.90
C ALA A 27 -14.96 0.88 8.69
N GLU A 28 -14.88 -0.42 8.96
CA GLU A 28 -15.84 -1.17 9.77
C GLU A 28 -15.71 -0.86 11.28
N ARG A 29 -14.57 -0.32 11.73
CA ARG A 29 -14.28 -0.11 13.16
C ARG A 29 -15.02 1.06 13.82
N GLY A 30 -15.47 2.03 13.03
CA GLY A 30 -16.26 3.18 13.51
C GLY A 30 -15.52 4.21 14.38
N ASP A 31 -14.26 3.96 14.75
CA ASP A 31 -13.42 4.76 15.65
C ASP A 31 -12.20 5.38 14.95
N LEU A 32 -12.16 5.35 13.62
CA LEU A 32 -10.99 5.77 12.86
C LEU A 32 -10.69 7.27 12.96
N THR A 33 -9.41 7.56 13.13
CA THR A 33 -8.84 8.91 13.16
C THR A 33 -8.05 9.18 11.87
N PRO A 34 -7.67 10.45 11.59
CA PRO A 34 -6.75 10.77 10.51
C PRO A 34 -5.41 10.00 10.58
N ALA A 35 -4.93 9.70 11.78
CA ALA A 35 -3.69 8.96 11.97
C ALA A 35 -3.78 7.51 11.45
N ASP A 36 -4.95 6.88 11.56
CA ASP A 36 -5.17 5.53 11.04
C ASP A 36 -5.05 5.48 9.50
N TRP A 37 -5.53 6.52 8.82
CA TRP A 37 -5.41 6.63 7.37
C TRP A 37 -3.97 6.90 6.92
N ASN A 38 -3.23 7.74 7.65
CA ASN A 38 -1.80 7.97 7.41
C ASN A 38 -0.98 6.69 7.62
N ASN A 39 -1.31 5.91 8.65
CA ASN A 39 -0.65 4.63 8.90
C ASN A 39 -0.96 3.60 7.80
N LEU A 40 -2.20 3.57 7.30
CA LEU A 40 -2.56 2.75 6.14
C LEU A 40 -1.76 3.18 4.90
N GLU A 41 -1.64 4.48 4.66
CA GLU A 41 -0.87 5.00 3.55
C GLU A 41 0.59 4.53 3.59
N LEU A 42 1.25 4.73 4.73
CA LEU A 42 2.64 4.33 4.96
C LEU A 42 2.81 2.81 4.75
N PHE A 43 1.88 2.01 5.27
CA PHE A 43 1.85 0.57 5.03
C PHE A 43 1.79 0.25 3.52
N CYS A 44 0.91 0.92 2.76
CA CYS A 44 0.72 0.63 1.34
C CYS A 44 1.97 0.94 0.52
N VAL A 45 2.61 2.08 0.77
CA VAL A 45 3.86 2.47 0.14
C VAL A 45 4.96 1.46 0.45
N ASN A 46 5.12 1.11 1.74
CA ASN A 46 6.16 0.16 2.17
C ASN A 46 5.94 -1.24 1.62
N TYR A 47 4.69 -1.70 1.57
CA TYR A 47 4.36 -3.00 1.00
C TYR A 47 4.76 -3.09 -0.46
N SER A 48 4.39 -2.07 -1.27
CA SER A 48 4.75 -2.07 -2.69
C SER A 48 6.25 -2.00 -2.90
N LEU A 49 6.93 -1.10 -2.19
CA LEU A 49 8.39 -0.97 -2.23
C LEU A 49 9.08 -2.29 -1.89
N TYR A 50 8.66 -2.94 -0.81
CA TYR A 50 9.24 -4.22 -0.38
C TYR A 50 9.05 -5.31 -1.44
N ARG A 51 7.84 -5.45 -2.00
CA ARG A 51 7.56 -6.47 -3.03
C ARG A 51 8.39 -6.27 -4.28
N LYS A 52 8.52 -5.02 -4.74
CA LYS A 52 9.36 -4.66 -5.90
C LYS A 52 10.84 -4.92 -5.62
N ALA A 53 11.34 -4.58 -4.44
CA ALA A 53 12.72 -4.85 -4.05
C ALA A 53 13.02 -6.36 -3.99
N VAL A 54 12.09 -7.16 -3.46
CA VAL A 54 12.24 -8.63 -3.45
C VAL A 54 12.25 -9.20 -4.88
N GLU A 55 11.39 -8.69 -5.76
CA GLU A 55 11.36 -9.09 -7.17
C GLU A 55 12.65 -8.71 -7.91
N ASP A 56 13.17 -7.49 -7.69
CA ASP A 56 14.42 -7.00 -8.25
C ASP A 56 15.61 -7.88 -7.82
N LEU A 57 15.70 -8.20 -6.52
CA LEU A 57 16.73 -9.10 -5.99
C LEU A 57 16.62 -10.54 -6.49
N ALA A 58 15.44 -10.98 -6.90
CA ALA A 58 15.23 -12.32 -7.46
C ALA A 58 15.61 -12.40 -8.95
N GLN A 59 15.84 -11.27 -9.63
CA GLN A 59 16.28 -11.30 -11.01
C GLN A 59 17.70 -11.88 -11.09
N PRO A 60 17.94 -12.90 -11.95
CA PRO A 60 19.29 -13.37 -12.20
C PRO A 60 20.13 -12.20 -12.71
N TRP A 61 21.25 -11.91 -12.04
CA TRP A 61 22.21 -10.93 -12.53
C TRP A 61 22.61 -11.30 -13.96
N VAL A 62 22.06 -10.60 -14.95
CA VAL A 62 22.54 -10.72 -16.33
C VAL A 62 23.87 -10.00 -16.35
N GLN A 63 24.94 -10.77 -16.16
CA GLN A 63 26.31 -10.34 -16.46
C GLN A 63 26.36 -10.02 -17.96
N HIS A 64 26.12 -8.76 -18.30
CA HIS A 64 26.51 -8.23 -19.60
C HIS A 64 28.05 -8.16 -19.63
N TYR A 65 28.66 -9.27 -20.05
CA TYR A 65 30.04 -9.31 -20.55
C TYR A 65 30.02 -9.08 -22.07
#